data_AF-A3QP05-F1
#
_entry.id   AF-A3QP05-F1
#
_cell.length_a   1.000
_cell.length_b   1.000
_cell.length_c   1.000
_cell.angle_alpha   90.00
_cell.angle_beta   90.00
_cell.angle_gamma   90.00
#
_symmetry.space_group_name_H-M   'P 1'
#
loop_
_entity.id
_entity.type
_entity.pdbx_description
1 polymer ?
#
loop_
_entity_poly.entity_id
_entity_poly.type
_entity_poly.pdbx_seq_one_letter_code
_entity_poly.pdbx_strand_id
1 'polypeptide(L)' 'IPVSMCSKRCQSGQKKKPVGIHICCFECIDCLPGTFLNQTE' A
#
# COMPACT_ATOMS: atom_id res chain seq x y z
N ILE A 1 -5.32 18.46 -9.27
CA ILE A 1 -4.23 18.80 -8.32
C ILE A 1 -3.22 17.66 -8.37
N PRO A 2 -1.94 17.90 -8.67
CA PRO A 2 -0.92 16.84 -8.65
C PRO A 2 -0.65 16.42 -7.20
N VAL A 3 -0.60 15.11 -6.96
CA VAL A 3 -0.34 14.56 -5.63
C VAL A 3 1.12 14.16 -5.55
N SER A 4 1.89 14.82 -4.69
CA SER A 4 3.29 14.49 -4.42
C SER A 4 3.36 13.41 -3.33
N MET A 5 3.16 12.15 -3.73
CA MET A 5 3.32 10.99 -2.85
C MET A 5 4.49 10.14 -3.32
N CYS A 6 5.32 9.70 -2.36
CA CYS A 6 6.42 8.76 -2.60
C CYS A 6 5.93 7.45 -3.23
N SER A 7 4.73 7.02 -2.83
CA SER A 7 4.16 5.73 -3.18
C SER A 7 2.71 5.87 -3.63
N LYS A 8 2.31 5.07 -4.63
CA LYS A 8 0.92 5.03 -5.12
C LYS A 8 0.00 4.37 -4.09
N ARG A 9 -1.30 4.68 -4.15
CA ARG A 9 -2.30 3.94 -3.36
C ARG A 9 -2.35 2.48 -3.79
N CYS A 10 -2.42 1.58 -2.81
CA CYS A 10 -2.52 0.15 -3.08
C CYS A 10 -3.94 -0.25 -3.48
N GLN A 11 -4.05 -1.27 -4.32
CA GLN A 11 -5.34 -1.80 -4.78
C GLN A 11 -5.94 -2.77 -3.76
N SER A 12 -7.23 -3.10 -3.92
CA SER A 12 -7.91 -4.06 -3.05
C SER A 12 -7.22 -5.41 -3.14
N GLY A 13 -6.92 -6.02 -1.99
CA GLY A 13 -6.11 -7.23 -1.91
C GLY A 13 -4.60 -6.99 -1.82
N GLN A 14 -4.13 -5.74 -1.79
CA GLN A 14 -2.72 -5.40 -1.56
C GLN A 14 -2.53 -4.72 -0.19
N LYS A 15 -1.45 -5.08 0.50
CA LYS A 15 -1.04 -4.44 1.76
C LYS A 15 0.15 -3.50 1.55
N LYS A 16 0.20 -2.45 2.36
CA LYS A 16 1.33 -1.50 2.39
C LYS A 16 2.49 -2.11 3.16
N LYS A 17 3.64 -2.28 2.51
CA LYS A 17 4.90 -2.67 3.16
C LYS A 17 5.81 -1.44 3.19
N PRO A 18 6.19 -0.92 4.37
CA PRO A 18 7.08 0.22 4.45
C PRO A 18 8.42 -0.12 3.78
N VAL A 19 8.96 0.84 3.03
CA VAL A 19 10.25 0.69 2.34
C VAL A 19 11.17 1.85 2.67
N GLY A 20 12.42 1.52 2.98
CA GLY A 20 13.43 2.49 3.36
C GLY A 20 13.17 3.11 4.73
N ILE A 21 13.64 4.35 4.89
CA ILE A 21 13.69 5.06 6.18
C ILE A 21 12.44 5.94 6.37
N HIS A 22 11.85 6.39 5.27
CA HIS A 22 10.69 7.26 5.29
C HIS A 22 9.40 6.46 5.50
N ILE A 23 8.73 6.71 6.62
CA ILE A 23 7.47 6.04 7.00
C ILE A 23 6.36 6.29 5.95
N CYS A 24 6.44 7.38 5.19
CA CYS A 24 5.49 7.70 4.12
C CYS A 24 5.71 6.89 2.84
N CYS A 25 6.87 6.24 2.66
CA CYS A 25 7.19 5.43 1.50
C CYS A 25 6.85 3.96 1.79
N PHE A 26 6.02 3.38 0.93
CA PHE A 26 5.61 1.98 1.01
C PHE A 26 5.49 1.35 -0.38
N GLU A 27 5.67 0.04 -0.44
CA GLU A 27 5.34 -0.74 -1.62
C GLU A 27 4.04 -1.51 -1.39
N CYS A 28 3.28 -1.69 -2.46
CA CYS A 28 2.06 -2.49 -2.44
C CYS A 28 2.45 -3.92 -2.78
N ILE A 29 2.20 -4.83 -1.84
CA ILE A 29 2.44 -6.26 -2.04
C ILE A 29 1.12 -7.00 -1.93
N ASP A 30 0.93 -8.01 -2.76
CA ASP A 30 -0.28 -8.81 -2.74
C ASP A 30 -0.41 -9.55 -1.41
N CYS A 31 -1.64 -9.60 -0.91
CA CYS A 31 -1.97 -10.38 0.28
C CYS A 31 -1.84 -11.87 -0.05
N LEU A 32 -1.49 -12.67 0.97
CA LEU A 32 -1.38 -14.12 0.76
C LEU A 32 -2.76 -14.69 0.37
N PRO A 33 -2.81 -15.73 -0.48
CA PRO A 33 -4.06 -16.39 -0.81
C PRO A 33 -4.75 -16.88 0.47
N GLY A 34 -6.00 -16.48 0.66
CA GLY A 34 -6.77 -16.73 1.89
C GLY A 34 -6.76 -15.60 2.93
N THR A 35 -5.99 -14.52 2.71
CA THR A 35 -6.07 -13.29 3.51
C THR A 35 -6.86 -12.21 2.78
N PHE A 36 -7.88 -11.66 3.43
CA PHE A 36 -8.75 -10.63 2.86
C PHE A 36 -8.38 -9.27 3.43
N LEU A 37 -8.02 -8.33 2.56
CA LEU A 37 -7.85 -6.94 2.95
C LEU A 37 -9.11 -6.16 2.54
N ASN A 38 -10.04 -6.06 3.48
CA ASN A 38 -11.25 -5.25 3.35
C ASN A 38 -10.80 -3.79 3.41
N GLN A 39 -10.59 -3.14 2.27
CA GLN A 39 -10.19 -1.72 2.24
C GLN A 39 -11.27 -0.90 2.95
N THR A 40 -10.95 -0.42 4.14
CA THR A 40 -11.68 0.67 4.78
C THR A 40 -11.02 1.94 4.30
N GLU A 41 -11.76 2.72 3.51
CA GLU A 41 -11.39 4.04 2.96
C GLU A 41 -10.77 4.97 4.00
#